data_AF-A0A8H9ZSK4-F1
#
_entry.id   AF-A0A8H9ZSK4-F1
#
_cell.length_a   1.000
_cell.length_b   1.000
_cell.length_c   1.000
_cell.angle_alpha   90.00
_cell.angle_beta   90.00
_cell.angle_gamma   90.00
#
_symmetry.space_group_name_H-M   'P 1'
#
loop_
_entity.id
_entity.type
_entity.pdbx_description
1 polymer ?
#
loop_
_entity_poly.entity_id
_entity_poly.type
_entity_poly.pdbx_seq_one_letter_code
_entity_poly.pdbx_strand_id
1 'polypeptide(L)'
;MRRLPVFFVLDCSESMIGENLKRMNDGLQKIVSDLRKDPHALETVWVSVIAFAGIARTIVPLHDIVSFYPPRLPVGGGTNLATALRELTTQIDSQVRKTTLEEKGDWKPVVYLLTDGRPTDDISAEVKRWNEFYAKKVNMIAVGIGPSVDLSVLRQLTENVLSFTENQEGDFSRFIQWITASVTTHSRSVGEDSQPPLKQTDYIVKLAKDDTARAYDENCVVLTGRCSKTRRPYLIKYERPPARVSGLAFDLNLNSFNIAGCYPVDEDYFSWTDMAVAGAQINTSELHGVPGCPHCGNSSAFAMCTCGKLLCIDGPDDVNCPWCGKGLSFQSEGGNSDFNVSRGRG
;
A
#
# COMPACT_ATOMS: atom_id res chain seq x y z
N MET A 1 -21.58 4.40 -27.32
CA MET A 1 -20.25 4.99 -27.07
C MET A 1 -19.41 3.94 -26.35
N ARG A 2 -18.13 3.77 -26.68
CA ARG A 2 -17.29 2.71 -26.08
C ARG A 2 -16.84 3.14 -24.68
N ARG A 3 -16.83 2.22 -23.71
CA ARG A 3 -16.35 2.49 -22.35
C ARG A 3 -14.83 2.35 -22.27
N LEU A 4 -14.18 3.14 -21.44
CA LEU A 4 -12.78 2.99 -21.04
C LEU A 4 -12.73 2.46 -19.61
N PRO A 5 -12.48 1.16 -19.42
CA PRO A 5 -12.32 0.57 -18.09
C PRO A 5 -10.97 0.98 -17.49
N VAL A 6 -11.00 1.56 -16.29
CA VAL A 6 -9.83 1.94 -15.50
C VAL A 6 -9.87 1.16 -14.19
N PHE A 7 -8.84 0.35 -13.94
CA PHE A 7 -8.70 -0.41 -12.70
C PHE A 7 -7.57 0.18 -11.86
N PHE A 8 -7.89 0.60 -10.64
CA PHE A 8 -6.90 0.93 -9.62
C PHE A 8 -6.63 -0.30 -8.78
N VAL A 9 -5.40 -0.81 -8.81
CA VAL A 9 -4.93 -1.92 -7.97
C VAL A 9 -4.03 -1.30 -6.91
N LEU A 10 -4.57 -1.15 -5.72
CA LEU A 10 -4.01 -0.33 -4.66
C LEU A 10 -3.50 -1.19 -3.52
N ASP A 11 -2.21 -1.02 -3.21
CA ASP A 11 -1.61 -1.63 -2.04
C ASP A 11 -2.12 -0.94 -0.77
N CYS A 12 -2.60 -1.76 0.14
CA CYS A 12 -3.23 -1.42 1.40
C CYS A 12 -2.55 -2.19 2.54
N SER A 13 -1.31 -2.61 2.33
CA SER A 13 -0.51 -3.30 3.33
C SER A 13 -0.14 -2.40 4.51
N GLU A 14 0.50 -2.98 5.52
CA GLU A 14 0.87 -2.27 6.75
C GLU A 14 1.95 -1.21 6.51
N SER A 15 2.85 -1.41 5.56
CA SER A 15 3.88 -0.45 5.13
C SER A 15 3.27 0.85 4.63
N MET A 16 2.09 0.78 4.02
CA MET A 16 1.36 1.95 3.54
C MET A 16 0.77 2.81 4.68
N ILE A 17 0.64 2.30 5.91
CA ILE A 17 -0.03 3.04 7.00
C ILE A 17 0.66 4.38 7.29
N GLY A 18 -0.15 5.37 7.62
CA GLY A 18 0.27 6.74 7.90
C GLY A 18 0.16 7.63 6.66
N GLU A 19 1.24 8.33 6.34
CA GLU A 19 1.24 9.37 5.32
C GLU A 19 1.03 8.81 3.89
N ASN A 20 1.60 7.63 3.56
CA ASN A 20 1.41 6.99 2.26
C ASN A 20 -0.07 6.66 1.97
N LEU A 21 -0.76 6.00 2.91
CA LEU A 21 -2.17 5.64 2.79
C LEU A 21 -3.07 6.89 2.76
N LYS A 22 -2.75 7.91 3.55
CA LYS A 22 -3.48 9.19 3.53
C LYS A 22 -3.40 9.83 2.15
N ARG A 23 -2.19 9.94 1.59
CA ARG A 23 -1.97 10.45 0.24
C ARG A 23 -2.70 9.62 -0.81
N MET A 24 -2.67 8.29 -0.71
CA MET A 24 -3.38 7.44 -1.65
C MET A 24 -4.90 7.71 -1.62
N ASN A 25 -5.50 7.87 -0.44
CA ASN A 25 -6.90 8.24 -0.29
C ASN A 25 -7.18 9.63 -0.90
N ASP A 26 -6.39 10.64 -0.55
CA ASP A 26 -6.53 12.01 -1.06
C ASP A 26 -6.35 12.07 -2.58
N GLY A 27 -5.40 11.30 -3.10
CA GLY A 27 -5.12 11.16 -4.52
C GLY A 27 -6.29 10.55 -5.27
N LEU A 28 -6.88 9.46 -4.77
CA LEU A 28 -8.07 8.85 -5.38
C LEU A 28 -9.25 9.82 -5.41
N GLN A 29 -9.47 10.56 -4.33
CA GLN A 29 -10.51 11.61 -4.29
C GLN A 29 -10.26 12.70 -5.33
N LYS A 30 -9.00 13.14 -5.47
CA LYS A 30 -8.63 14.17 -6.44
C LYS A 30 -8.80 13.70 -7.89
N ILE A 31 -8.38 12.48 -8.21
CA ILE A 31 -8.56 11.87 -9.54
C ILE A 31 -10.05 11.89 -9.90
N VAL A 32 -10.91 11.39 -9.01
CA VAL A 32 -12.35 11.34 -9.25
C VAL A 32 -12.95 12.74 -9.41
N SER A 33 -12.54 13.68 -8.56
CA SER A 33 -13.00 15.07 -8.66
C SER A 33 -12.61 15.71 -10.00
N ASP A 34 -11.42 15.43 -10.52
CA ASP A 34 -10.96 16.02 -11.78
C ASP A 34 -11.57 15.32 -13.00
N LEU A 35 -11.69 14.00 -12.99
CA LEU A 35 -12.37 13.26 -14.06
C LEU A 35 -13.84 13.68 -14.18
N ARG A 36 -14.50 14.01 -13.06
CA ARG A 36 -15.87 14.53 -13.08
C ARG A 36 -16.01 15.92 -13.71
N LYS A 37 -14.92 16.67 -13.85
CA LYS A 37 -14.93 17.99 -14.52
C LYS A 37 -14.73 17.88 -16.03
N ASP A 38 -14.30 16.73 -16.54
CA ASP A 38 -14.11 16.51 -17.97
C ASP A 38 -15.37 15.87 -18.60
N PRO A 39 -16.09 16.58 -19.48
CA PRO A 39 -17.28 16.04 -20.16
C PRO A 39 -17.04 14.72 -20.90
N HIS A 40 -15.86 14.52 -21.51
CA HIS A 40 -15.55 13.28 -22.20
C HIS A 40 -15.33 12.12 -21.23
N ALA A 41 -14.69 12.37 -20.10
CA ALA A 41 -14.47 11.34 -19.08
C ALA A 41 -15.79 10.90 -18.44
N LEU A 42 -16.74 11.83 -18.24
CA LEU A 42 -18.08 11.52 -17.72
C LEU A 42 -18.84 10.51 -18.56
N GLU A 43 -18.68 10.54 -19.89
CA GLU A 43 -19.41 9.65 -20.80
C GLU A 43 -18.70 8.31 -21.04
N THR A 44 -17.37 8.27 -20.87
CA THR A 44 -16.55 7.14 -21.33
C THR A 44 -15.86 6.38 -20.20
N VAL A 45 -15.47 7.03 -19.10
CA VAL A 45 -14.61 6.43 -18.07
C VAL A 45 -15.42 5.63 -17.08
N TRP A 46 -15.00 4.38 -16.88
CA TRP A 46 -15.53 3.49 -15.87
C TRP A 46 -14.39 3.09 -14.94
N VAL A 47 -14.61 3.21 -13.62
CA VAL A 47 -13.57 3.01 -12.61
C VAL A 47 -13.93 1.83 -11.70
N SER A 48 -12.94 0.99 -11.43
CA SER A 48 -12.98 -0.05 -10.40
C SER A 48 -11.76 0.08 -9.48
N VAL A 49 -11.94 -0.25 -8.21
CA VAL A 49 -10.87 -0.27 -7.22
C VAL A 49 -10.74 -1.67 -6.62
N ILE A 50 -9.55 -2.22 -6.78
CA ILE A 50 -9.09 -3.47 -6.18
C ILE A 50 -8.09 -3.07 -5.11
N ALA A 51 -8.41 -3.39 -3.85
CA ALA A 51 -7.46 -3.24 -2.76
C ALA A 51 -6.78 -4.58 -2.51
N PHE A 52 -5.49 -4.55 -2.19
CA PHE A 52 -4.77 -5.74 -1.77
C PHE A 52 -3.84 -5.46 -0.61
N ALA A 53 -3.71 -6.46 0.25
CA ALA A 53 -2.80 -6.55 1.38
C ALA A 53 -2.48 -8.04 1.55
N GLY A 54 -2.71 -8.65 2.72
CA GLY A 54 -2.65 -10.11 2.87
C GLY A 54 -3.71 -10.88 2.06
N ILE A 55 -4.76 -10.20 1.61
CA ILE A 55 -5.71 -10.70 0.61
C ILE A 55 -5.94 -9.63 -0.44
N ALA A 56 -6.55 -9.97 -1.58
CA ALA A 56 -7.02 -9.00 -2.56
C ALA A 56 -8.52 -9.12 -2.78
N ARG A 57 -9.23 -7.99 -2.87
CA ARG A 57 -10.65 -7.93 -3.22
C ARG A 57 -10.97 -6.66 -3.99
N THR A 58 -11.94 -6.77 -4.88
CA THR A 58 -12.60 -5.61 -5.49
C THR A 58 -13.48 -4.92 -4.46
N ILE A 59 -13.04 -3.75 -3.97
CA ILE A 59 -13.80 -2.94 -2.99
C ILE A 59 -14.80 -2.02 -3.67
N VAL A 60 -14.56 -1.67 -4.94
CA VAL A 60 -15.52 -0.96 -5.79
C VAL A 60 -15.56 -1.65 -7.16
N PRO A 61 -16.70 -2.27 -7.53
CA PRO A 61 -16.89 -2.83 -8.87
C PRO A 61 -16.77 -1.75 -9.97
N LEU A 62 -16.68 -2.16 -11.24
CA LEU A 62 -16.58 -1.21 -12.35
C LEU A 62 -17.87 -0.38 -12.48
N HIS A 63 -17.80 0.89 -12.11
CA HIS A 63 -18.89 1.85 -12.20
C HIS A 63 -18.52 3.02 -13.08
N ASP A 64 -19.51 3.71 -13.64
CA ASP A 64 -19.28 5.00 -14.28
C ASP A 64 -18.77 6.02 -13.25
N ILE A 65 -17.97 6.99 -13.72
CA ILE A 65 -17.34 7.99 -12.85
C ILE A 65 -18.34 8.93 -12.15
N VAL A 66 -19.56 9.09 -12.68
CA VAL A 66 -20.62 9.92 -12.07
C VAL A 66 -21.10 9.24 -10.78
N SER A 67 -21.32 7.94 -10.82
CA SER A 67 -21.80 7.13 -9.70
C SER A 67 -20.68 6.67 -8.75
N PHE A 68 -19.41 6.82 -9.14
CA PHE A 68 -18.27 6.36 -8.36
C PHE A 68 -18.01 7.22 -7.11
N TYR A 69 -18.05 6.62 -5.92
CA TYR A 69 -17.62 7.26 -4.67
C TYR A 69 -16.30 6.66 -4.20
N PRO A 70 -15.27 7.47 -3.90
CA PRO A 70 -14.01 6.97 -3.35
C PRO A 70 -14.25 6.16 -2.07
N PRO A 71 -13.84 4.89 -2.01
CA PRO A 71 -13.99 4.07 -0.81
C PRO A 71 -12.97 4.47 0.25
N ARG A 72 -13.24 4.13 1.51
CA ARG A 72 -12.18 4.08 2.52
C ARG A 72 -11.31 2.85 2.22
N LEU A 73 -10.03 3.07 1.98
CA LEU A 73 -9.10 1.96 1.76
C LEU A 73 -8.93 1.15 3.05
N PRO A 74 -9.04 -0.19 2.99
CA PRO A 74 -8.76 -1.05 4.13
C PRO A 74 -7.27 -1.04 4.45
N VAL A 75 -6.89 -1.67 5.56
CA VAL A 75 -5.48 -1.94 5.89
C VAL A 75 -5.37 -3.39 6.30
N GLY A 76 -4.35 -4.10 5.86
CA GLY A 76 -4.12 -5.50 6.25
C GLY A 76 -2.64 -5.85 6.29
N GLY A 77 -2.28 -6.91 7.00
CA GLY A 77 -0.92 -7.40 7.07
C GLY A 77 -0.56 -8.30 5.88
N GLY A 78 0.57 -7.99 5.24
CA GLY A 78 1.08 -8.69 4.06
C GLY A 78 0.80 -7.95 2.75
N THR A 79 1.46 -8.37 1.68
CA THR A 79 1.43 -7.75 0.35
C THR A 79 1.31 -8.86 -0.71
N ASN A 80 0.13 -9.46 -0.82
CA ASN A 80 -0.13 -10.62 -1.70
C ASN A 80 -0.47 -10.18 -3.12
N LEU A 81 0.57 -9.85 -3.90
CA LEU A 81 0.47 -9.34 -5.26
C LEU A 81 -0.06 -10.40 -6.24
N ALA A 82 0.27 -11.69 -6.06
CA ALA A 82 -0.25 -12.74 -6.93
C ALA A 82 -1.78 -12.82 -6.83
N THR A 83 -2.30 -12.70 -5.61
CA THR A 83 -3.74 -12.67 -5.36
C THR A 83 -4.38 -11.42 -5.99
N ALA A 84 -3.71 -10.27 -5.93
CA ALA A 84 -4.17 -9.04 -6.59
C ALA A 84 -4.24 -9.18 -8.12
N LEU A 85 -3.23 -9.80 -8.75
CA LEU A 85 -3.24 -10.08 -10.19
C LEU A 85 -4.35 -11.06 -10.59
N ARG A 86 -4.63 -12.07 -9.75
CA ARG A 86 -5.73 -13.00 -9.99
C ARG A 86 -7.09 -12.32 -9.91
N GLU A 87 -7.29 -11.45 -8.92
CA GLU A 87 -8.51 -10.66 -8.80
C GLU A 87 -8.65 -9.71 -10.01
N LEU A 88 -7.58 -8.99 -10.37
CA LEU A 88 -7.55 -8.11 -11.54
C LEU A 88 -7.94 -8.84 -12.83
N THR A 89 -7.32 -9.98 -13.12
CA THR A 89 -7.63 -10.75 -14.33
C THR A 89 -9.06 -11.26 -14.32
N THR A 90 -9.60 -11.66 -13.16
CA THR A 90 -11.01 -12.03 -12.99
C THR A 90 -11.95 -10.86 -13.28
N GLN A 91 -11.63 -9.66 -12.78
CA GLN A 91 -12.42 -8.46 -13.05
C GLN A 91 -12.35 -8.03 -14.52
N ILE A 92 -11.18 -8.15 -15.15
CA ILE A 92 -11.02 -7.86 -16.58
C ILE A 92 -11.88 -8.82 -17.42
N ASP A 93 -11.77 -10.12 -17.16
CA ASP A 93 -12.49 -11.15 -17.93
C ASP A 93 -14.02 -11.05 -17.76
N SER A 94 -14.49 -10.64 -16.57
CA SER A 94 -15.92 -10.54 -16.27
C SER A 94 -16.56 -9.23 -16.69
N GLN A 95 -15.84 -8.10 -16.60
CA GLN A 95 -16.45 -6.76 -16.75
C GLN A 95 -16.13 -6.07 -18.08
N VAL A 96 -15.03 -6.43 -18.75
CA VAL A 96 -14.58 -5.81 -19.99
C VAL A 96 -15.25 -6.48 -21.19
N ARG A 97 -16.03 -5.70 -21.95
CA ARG A 97 -16.76 -6.19 -23.12
C ARG A 97 -15.84 -6.29 -24.32
N LYS A 98 -15.76 -7.48 -24.92
CA LYS A 98 -15.02 -7.72 -26.16
C LYS A 98 -15.81 -7.20 -27.35
N THR A 99 -15.11 -6.79 -28.40
CA THR A 99 -15.75 -6.42 -29.67
C THR A 99 -16.33 -7.66 -30.33
N THR A 100 -17.59 -7.59 -30.75
CA THR A 100 -18.28 -8.62 -31.53
C THR A 100 -18.47 -8.11 -32.96
N LEU A 101 -19.05 -8.95 -33.83
CA LEU A 101 -19.40 -8.53 -35.20
C LEU A 101 -20.49 -7.45 -35.22
N GLU A 102 -21.30 -7.38 -34.16
CA GLU A 102 -22.50 -6.53 -34.08
C GLU A 102 -22.23 -5.25 -33.27
N GLU A 103 -21.37 -5.32 -32.25
CA GLU A 103 -21.10 -4.20 -31.33
C GLU A 103 -19.61 -4.00 -31.08
N LYS A 104 -19.17 -2.73 -31.14
CA LYS A 104 -17.82 -2.35 -30.70
C LYS A 104 -17.74 -2.47 -29.18
N GLY A 105 -16.82 -3.31 -28.71
CA GLY A 105 -16.58 -3.53 -27.28
C GLY A 105 -15.88 -2.36 -26.61
N ASP A 106 -15.45 -2.56 -25.38
CA ASP A 106 -14.75 -1.53 -24.60
C ASP A 106 -13.37 -1.21 -25.21
N TRP A 107 -12.83 -0.05 -24.84
CA TRP A 107 -11.44 0.30 -25.09
C TRP A 107 -10.50 -0.62 -24.32
N LYS A 108 -9.22 -0.63 -24.74
CA LYS A 108 -8.15 -1.34 -24.04
C LYS A 108 -8.14 -0.85 -22.57
N PRO A 109 -8.33 -1.73 -21.57
CA PRO A 109 -8.36 -1.31 -20.18
C PRO A 109 -7.04 -0.66 -19.75
N VAL A 110 -7.12 0.31 -18.85
CA VAL A 110 -5.96 0.92 -18.20
C VAL A 110 -5.90 0.42 -16.76
N VAL A 111 -4.73 -0.05 -16.32
CA VAL A 111 -4.50 -0.53 -14.96
C VAL A 111 -3.44 0.34 -14.30
N TYR A 112 -3.76 0.91 -13.15
CA TYR A 112 -2.80 1.59 -12.29
C TYR A 112 -2.51 0.70 -11.08
N LEU A 113 -1.32 0.09 -11.04
CA LEU A 113 -0.84 -0.67 -9.89
C LEU A 113 0.02 0.25 -9.02
N LEU A 114 -0.40 0.50 -7.78
CA LEU A 114 0.34 1.34 -6.83
C LEU A 114 0.75 0.48 -5.63
N THR A 115 2.04 0.45 -5.30
CA THR A 115 2.59 -0.30 -4.16
C THR A 115 3.84 0.38 -3.60
N ASP A 116 4.05 0.30 -2.29
CA ASP A 116 5.29 0.76 -1.63
C ASP A 116 6.22 -0.39 -1.18
N GLY A 117 5.81 -1.65 -1.39
CA GLY A 117 6.41 -2.81 -0.78
C GLY A 117 6.87 -3.90 -1.76
N ARG A 118 7.30 -5.02 -1.17
CA ARG A 118 7.67 -6.25 -1.88
C ARG A 118 6.55 -7.28 -1.71
N PRO A 119 6.22 -8.06 -2.75
CA PRO A 119 5.26 -9.14 -2.58
C PRO A 119 5.68 -10.12 -1.49
N THR A 120 4.71 -10.53 -0.67
CA THR A 120 4.91 -11.54 0.38
C THR A 120 4.54 -12.96 -0.08
N ASP A 121 3.98 -13.09 -1.28
CA ASP A 121 3.59 -14.34 -1.93
C ASP A 121 4.48 -14.68 -3.14
N ASP A 122 4.40 -15.94 -3.61
CA ASP A 122 5.03 -16.33 -4.87
C ASP A 122 4.18 -15.85 -6.05
N ILE A 123 4.72 -14.85 -6.76
CA ILE A 123 4.07 -14.20 -7.90
C ILE A 123 4.35 -14.91 -9.23
N SER A 124 5.28 -15.87 -9.29
CA SER A 124 5.86 -16.38 -10.54
C SER A 124 4.82 -16.91 -11.52
N ALA A 125 3.84 -17.68 -11.02
CA ALA A 125 2.78 -18.27 -11.84
C ALA A 125 1.81 -17.20 -12.41
N GLU A 126 1.42 -16.22 -11.59
CA GLU A 126 0.48 -15.18 -12.02
C GLU A 126 1.15 -14.13 -12.91
N VAL A 127 2.43 -13.82 -12.71
CA VAL A 127 3.24 -13.01 -13.63
C VAL A 127 3.34 -13.67 -14.99
N LYS A 128 3.62 -14.98 -15.04
CA LYS A 128 3.67 -15.73 -16.30
C LYS A 128 2.32 -15.67 -17.02
N ARG A 129 1.23 -15.94 -16.30
CA ARG A 129 -0.14 -15.87 -16.83
C ARG A 129 -0.47 -14.45 -17.34
N TRP A 130 -0.09 -13.42 -16.59
CA TRP A 130 -0.27 -12.02 -16.98
C TRP A 130 0.40 -11.73 -18.33
N ASN A 131 1.68 -12.09 -18.47
CA ASN A 131 2.47 -11.83 -19.66
C ASN A 131 1.96 -12.61 -20.90
N GLU A 132 1.52 -13.85 -20.70
CA GLU A 132 0.99 -14.68 -21.80
C GLU A 132 -0.37 -14.18 -22.31
N PHE A 133 -1.27 -13.76 -21.41
CA PHE A 133 -2.67 -13.55 -21.77
C PHE A 133 -3.17 -12.10 -21.73
N TYR A 134 -2.53 -11.21 -20.95
CA TYR A 134 -3.08 -9.89 -20.61
C TYR A 134 -2.17 -8.72 -20.97
N ALA A 135 -0.85 -8.85 -20.88
CA ALA A 135 0.09 -7.73 -21.08
C ALA A 135 -0.11 -6.98 -22.43
N LYS A 136 -0.51 -7.69 -23.49
CA LYS A 136 -0.83 -7.07 -24.80
C LYS A 136 -2.23 -6.46 -24.89
N LYS A 137 -3.16 -6.89 -24.03
CA LYS A 137 -4.58 -6.52 -24.03
C LYS A 137 -4.92 -5.41 -23.04
N VAL A 138 -3.99 -5.04 -22.19
CA VAL A 138 -4.19 -4.09 -21.09
C VAL A 138 -3.04 -3.09 -21.11
N ASN A 139 -3.32 -1.81 -20.87
CA ASN A 139 -2.27 -0.83 -20.63
C ASN A 139 -2.03 -0.74 -19.12
N MET A 140 -1.02 -1.45 -18.61
CA MET A 140 -0.65 -1.39 -17.20
C MET A 140 0.44 -0.35 -16.96
N ILE A 141 0.23 0.48 -15.95
CA ILE A 141 1.16 1.45 -15.40
C ILE A 141 1.41 1.02 -13.94
N ALA A 142 2.65 0.65 -13.64
CA ALA A 142 3.04 0.25 -12.29
C ALA A 142 3.81 1.39 -11.63
N VAL A 143 3.41 1.74 -10.41
CA VAL A 143 3.95 2.87 -9.66
C VAL A 143 4.45 2.38 -8.32
N GLY A 144 5.76 2.47 -8.14
CA GLY A 144 6.40 2.30 -6.85
C GLY A 144 6.35 3.59 -6.04
N ILE A 145 5.79 3.54 -4.83
CA ILE A 145 5.76 4.64 -3.88
C ILE A 145 6.89 4.48 -2.87
N GLY A 146 7.76 5.49 -2.76
CA GLY A 146 8.83 5.51 -1.76
C GLY A 146 10.11 4.76 -2.17
N PRO A 147 11.13 4.78 -1.30
CA PRO A 147 12.46 4.31 -1.63
C PRO A 147 12.63 2.78 -1.58
N SER A 148 11.62 2.06 -1.09
CA SER A 148 11.73 0.66 -0.67
C SER A 148 11.12 -0.33 -1.66
N VAL A 149 10.50 0.17 -2.72
CA VAL A 149 9.80 -0.65 -3.72
C VAL A 149 10.77 -1.49 -4.53
N ASP A 150 10.43 -2.77 -4.72
CA ASP A 150 11.12 -3.63 -5.66
C ASP A 150 10.61 -3.40 -7.08
N LEU A 151 11.25 -2.46 -7.77
CA LEU A 151 10.94 -2.12 -9.16
C LEU A 151 11.22 -3.30 -10.12
N SER A 152 12.06 -4.27 -9.73
CA SER A 152 12.33 -5.45 -10.56
C SER A 152 11.10 -6.35 -10.70
N VAL A 153 10.29 -6.44 -9.64
CA VAL A 153 8.99 -7.14 -9.68
C VAL A 153 8.02 -6.41 -10.61
N LEU A 154 7.90 -5.09 -10.47
CA LEU A 154 6.98 -4.30 -11.30
C LEU A 154 7.33 -4.37 -12.80
N ARG A 155 8.63 -4.42 -13.12
CA ARG A 155 9.12 -4.57 -14.50
C ARG A 155 8.77 -5.92 -15.13
N GLN A 156 8.53 -6.95 -14.33
CA GLN A 156 8.06 -8.23 -14.87
C GLN A 156 6.61 -8.17 -15.37
N LEU A 157 5.85 -7.14 -14.98
CA LEU A 157 4.44 -6.98 -15.34
C LEU A 157 4.21 -5.97 -16.48
N THR A 158 5.04 -4.92 -16.55
CA THR A 158 4.91 -3.85 -17.56
C THR A 158 6.23 -3.12 -17.79
N GLU A 159 6.42 -2.57 -18.98
CA GLU A 159 7.52 -1.65 -19.28
C GLU A 159 7.28 -0.25 -18.67
N ASN A 160 6.03 0.06 -18.34
CA ASN A 160 5.60 1.37 -17.83
C ASN A 160 5.73 1.42 -16.31
N VAL A 161 6.96 1.31 -15.82
CA VAL A 161 7.28 1.37 -14.39
C VAL A 161 7.74 2.77 -14.00
N LEU A 162 7.04 3.34 -13.05
CA LEU A 162 7.27 4.66 -12.51
C LEU A 162 7.69 4.53 -11.05
N SER A 163 8.76 5.23 -10.66
CA SER A 163 9.10 5.40 -9.26
C SER A 163 8.68 6.81 -8.83
N PHE A 164 7.82 6.88 -7.83
CA PHE A 164 7.43 8.09 -7.14
C PHE A 164 8.23 8.19 -5.84
N THR A 165 9.11 9.18 -5.76
CA THR A 165 9.77 9.56 -4.51
C THR A 165 9.43 11.02 -4.26
N GLU A 166 8.89 11.32 -3.09
CA GLU A 166 8.60 12.70 -2.73
C GLU A 166 9.90 13.41 -2.39
N ASN A 167 10.21 14.46 -3.16
CA ASN A 167 11.36 15.33 -2.90
C ASN A 167 10.90 16.72 -2.47
N GLN A 168 9.71 17.16 -2.90
CA GLN A 168 9.12 18.45 -2.57
C GLN A 168 7.62 18.31 -2.27
N GLU A 169 7.11 19.22 -1.43
CA GLU A 169 5.67 19.36 -1.22
C GLU A 169 4.95 19.61 -2.56
N GLY A 170 3.90 18.83 -2.82
CA GLY A 170 3.09 18.94 -4.04
C GLY A 170 3.50 18.00 -5.20
N ASP A 171 4.61 17.28 -5.09
CA ASP A 171 5.01 16.27 -6.09
C ASP A 171 3.93 15.19 -6.26
N PHE A 172 3.32 14.76 -5.15
CA PHE A 172 2.21 13.80 -5.18
C PHE A 172 0.98 14.36 -5.91
N SER A 173 0.64 15.64 -5.69
CA SER A 173 -0.48 16.28 -6.40
C SER A 173 -0.24 16.34 -7.91
N ARG A 174 1.00 16.61 -8.34
CA ARG A 174 1.39 16.60 -9.75
C ARG A 174 1.36 15.18 -10.35
N PHE A 175 1.78 14.18 -9.58
CA PHE A 175 1.64 12.78 -9.98
C PHE A 175 0.18 12.38 -10.19
N ILE A 176 -0.72 12.82 -9.32
CA ILE A 176 -2.16 12.60 -9.46
C ILE A 176 -2.74 13.36 -10.68
N GLN A 177 -2.29 14.59 -10.93
CA GLN A 177 -2.64 15.32 -12.15
C GLN A 177 -2.18 14.57 -13.40
N TRP A 178 -1.00 13.96 -13.37
CA TRP A 178 -0.51 13.13 -14.45
C TRP A 178 -1.37 11.87 -14.68
N ILE A 179 -1.79 11.16 -13.62
CA ILE A 179 -2.74 10.03 -13.75
C ILE A 179 -4.03 10.51 -14.42
N THR A 180 -4.59 11.63 -13.94
CA THR A 180 -5.83 12.19 -14.48
C THR A 180 -5.68 12.57 -15.96
N ALA A 181 -4.58 13.24 -16.31
CA ALA A 181 -4.26 13.59 -17.69
C ALA A 181 -4.06 12.35 -18.57
N SER A 182 -3.47 11.28 -18.00
CA SER A 182 -3.31 9.99 -18.67
C SER A 182 -4.65 9.35 -18.96
N VAL A 183 -5.55 9.21 -17.98
CA VAL A 183 -6.90 8.69 -18.19
C VAL A 183 -7.66 9.52 -19.22
N THR A 184 -7.56 10.84 -19.13
CA THR A 184 -8.20 11.77 -20.07
C THR A 184 -7.67 11.57 -21.49
N THR A 185 -6.36 11.43 -21.66
CA THR A 185 -5.74 11.20 -22.98
C THR A 185 -6.21 9.88 -23.56
N HIS A 186 -6.21 8.80 -22.78
CA HIS A 186 -6.71 7.49 -23.21
C HIS A 186 -8.21 7.49 -23.51
N SER A 187 -8.99 8.35 -22.84
CA SER A 187 -10.42 8.48 -23.12
C SER A 187 -10.71 9.19 -24.45
N ARG A 188 -9.77 10.03 -24.91
CA ARG A 188 -9.89 10.83 -26.14
C ARG A 188 -9.16 10.20 -27.33
N SER A 189 -8.06 9.48 -27.11
CA SER A 189 -7.27 8.88 -28.20
C SER A 189 -7.97 7.64 -28.75
N VAL A 190 -8.43 7.77 -30.00
CA VAL A 190 -9.10 6.71 -30.73
C VAL A 190 -8.04 5.72 -31.25
N GLY A 191 -7.50 4.87 -30.36
CA GLY A 191 -6.77 3.66 -30.77
C GLY A 191 -5.27 3.81 -31.06
N GLU A 192 -4.62 4.91 -30.64
CA GLU A 192 -3.16 4.99 -30.60
C GLU A 192 -2.64 4.80 -29.17
N ASP A 193 -1.57 4.00 -29.01
CA ASP A 193 -0.77 3.80 -27.79
C ASP A 193 0.02 5.09 -27.40
N SER A 194 -0.54 6.27 -27.62
CA SER A 194 0.07 7.52 -27.21
C SER A 194 -0.11 7.73 -25.71
N GLN A 195 0.84 7.22 -24.94
CA GLN A 195 1.03 7.65 -23.55
C GLN A 195 1.17 9.18 -23.51
N PRO A 196 0.59 9.86 -22.51
CA PRO A 196 0.86 11.28 -22.34
C PRO A 196 2.38 11.47 -22.22
N PRO A 197 2.98 12.43 -22.95
CA PRO A 197 4.42 12.65 -22.88
C PRO A 197 4.83 12.98 -21.45
N LEU A 198 5.74 12.19 -20.89
CA LEU A 198 6.36 12.37 -19.56
C LEU A 198 7.15 13.70 -19.42
N LYS A 199 7.27 14.47 -20.50
CA LYS A 199 8.15 15.64 -20.70
C LYS A 199 7.96 16.80 -19.70
N GLN A 200 6.93 16.79 -18.84
CA GLN A 200 6.71 17.81 -17.81
C GLN A 200 6.87 17.30 -16.36
N THR A 201 7.05 16.00 -16.17
CA THR A 201 7.12 15.35 -14.85
C THR A 201 8.36 14.47 -14.65
N ASP A 202 9.37 14.59 -15.52
CA ASP A 202 10.61 13.78 -15.51
C ASP A 202 11.38 13.79 -14.17
N TYR A 203 11.17 14.81 -13.31
CA TYR A 203 11.78 14.87 -11.97
C TYR A 203 10.93 14.22 -10.85
N ILE A 204 9.63 14.01 -11.09
CA ILE A 204 8.64 13.46 -10.16
C ILE A 204 8.52 11.96 -10.36
N VAL A 205 8.62 11.55 -11.62
CA VAL A 205 8.48 10.19 -12.10
C VAL A 205 9.72 9.88 -12.90
N LYS A 206 10.61 9.07 -12.34
CA LYS A 206 11.73 8.52 -13.10
C LYS A 206 11.29 7.19 -13.70
N LEU A 207 11.51 7.03 -15.00
CA LEU A 207 11.64 5.71 -15.60
C LEU A 207 12.75 5.01 -14.83
N ALA A 208 12.36 4.00 -14.07
CA ALA A 208 13.28 3.30 -13.20
C ALA A 208 14.36 2.63 -14.08
N LYS A 209 15.63 3.00 -13.93
CA LYS A 209 16.77 2.23 -14.46
C LYS A 209 17.21 1.19 -13.43
N ASP A 210 18.01 0.20 -13.84
CA ASP A 210 18.39 -0.96 -13.02
C ASP A 210 19.10 -0.59 -11.71
N ASP A 211 18.31 -0.32 -10.67
CA ASP A 211 18.76 -0.33 -9.28
C ASP A 211 18.66 -1.76 -8.77
N THR A 212 19.79 -2.28 -8.29
CA THR A 212 19.92 -3.64 -7.78
C THR A 212 19.13 -3.82 -6.50
N ALA A 213 18.23 -4.80 -6.52
CA ALA A 213 17.38 -5.18 -5.39
C ALA A 213 18.23 -5.54 -4.16
N ARG A 214 18.11 -4.76 -3.07
CA ARG A 214 18.59 -5.18 -1.74
C ARG A 214 17.55 -6.11 -1.12
N ALA A 215 17.88 -7.39 -1.00
CA ALA A 215 17.03 -8.38 -0.34
C ALA A 215 16.71 -7.94 1.11
N TYR A 216 15.48 -8.23 1.56
CA TYR A 216 14.84 -7.86 2.84
C TYR A 216 14.13 -6.49 2.86
N ASP A 217 12.88 -6.51 3.33
CA ASP A 217 12.11 -5.31 3.68
C ASP A 217 12.69 -4.70 4.98
N GLU A 218 13.83 -4.05 4.80
CA GLU A 218 14.70 -3.50 5.83
C GLU A 218 14.40 -2.04 6.16
N ASN A 219 13.38 -1.44 5.54
CA ASN A 219 13.13 0.00 5.66
C ASN A 219 11.97 0.34 6.60
N CYS A 220 11.04 -0.58 6.83
CA CYS A 220 9.99 -0.38 7.82
C CYS A 220 9.68 -1.65 8.60
N VAL A 221 9.16 -1.46 9.81
CA VAL A 221 8.71 -2.52 10.71
C VAL A 221 7.38 -2.08 11.28
N VAL A 222 6.36 -2.90 11.09
CA VAL A 222 5.03 -2.64 11.66
C VAL A 222 4.73 -3.68 12.73
N LEU A 223 4.23 -3.24 13.87
CA LEU A 223 3.84 -4.11 14.99
C LEU A 223 2.36 -3.90 15.30
N THR A 224 1.67 -4.99 15.60
CA THR A 224 0.24 -4.95 15.95
C THR A 224 0.05 -4.98 17.47
N GLY A 225 -0.71 -4.03 18.00
CA GLY A 225 -1.13 -4.00 19.39
C GLY A 225 -2.64 -3.83 19.55
N ARG A 226 -3.14 -3.94 20.79
CA ARG A 226 -4.55 -3.71 21.10
C ARG A 226 -4.68 -2.91 22.38
N CYS A 227 -5.58 -1.93 22.36
CA CYS A 227 -5.79 -1.04 23.49
C CYS A 227 -6.34 -1.81 24.70
N SER A 228 -5.76 -1.62 25.88
CA SER A 228 -6.24 -2.24 27.13
C SER A 228 -7.62 -1.73 27.55
N LYS A 229 -7.92 -0.45 27.31
CA LYS A 229 -9.20 0.19 27.67
C LYS A 229 -10.29 -0.08 26.64
N THR A 230 -10.07 0.26 25.37
CA THR A 230 -11.09 0.17 24.32
C THR A 230 -11.16 -1.18 23.63
N ARG A 231 -10.15 -2.04 23.85
CA ARG A 231 -9.95 -3.31 23.13
C ARG A 231 -9.83 -3.16 21.61
N ARG A 232 -9.65 -1.96 21.06
CA ARG A 232 -9.47 -1.74 19.63
C ARG A 232 -8.01 -1.96 19.20
N PRO A 233 -7.77 -2.54 18.01
CA PRO A 233 -6.42 -2.75 17.50
C PRO A 233 -5.74 -1.45 17.05
N TYR A 234 -4.42 -1.44 17.06
CA TYR A 234 -3.60 -0.35 16.53
C TYR A 234 -2.30 -0.91 15.93
N LEU A 235 -1.70 -0.14 15.03
CA LEU A 235 -0.41 -0.45 14.42
C LEU A 235 0.66 0.52 14.92
N ILE A 236 1.85 0.02 15.19
CA ILE A 236 3.04 0.83 15.47
C ILE A 236 3.97 0.68 14.28
N LYS A 237 4.28 1.78 13.61
CA LYS A 237 5.20 1.80 12.47
C LYS A 237 6.53 2.38 12.90
N TYR A 238 7.59 1.67 12.56
CA TYR A 238 8.97 2.14 12.63
C TYR A 238 9.54 2.20 11.21
N GLU A 239 10.36 3.21 10.95
CA GLU A 239 11.03 3.42 9.67
C GLU A 239 12.53 3.61 9.87
N ARG A 240 13.33 3.09 8.95
CA ARG A 240 14.78 3.26 9.00
C ARG A 240 15.15 4.68 8.56
N PRO A 241 16.05 5.38 9.28
CA PRO A 241 16.50 6.71 8.89
C PRO A 241 17.16 6.70 7.51
N PRO A 242 17.01 7.76 6.69
CA PRO A 242 17.68 7.85 5.41
C PRO A 242 19.20 7.84 5.60
N ALA A 243 19.91 6.97 4.86
CA ALA A 243 21.34 6.70 5.01
C ALA A 243 22.29 7.86 4.59
N ARG A 244 21.81 9.11 4.47
CA ARG A 244 22.61 10.26 4.03
C ARG A 244 22.76 11.29 5.14
N VAL A 245 23.75 11.09 6.00
CA VAL A 245 24.39 12.19 6.74
C VAL A 245 25.83 12.29 6.27
N SER A 246 26.06 13.05 5.21
CA SER A 246 27.42 13.44 4.80
C SER A 246 27.86 14.57 5.72
N GLY A 247 28.80 14.30 6.64
CA GLY A 247 29.53 15.38 7.31
C GLY A 247 30.11 15.12 8.69
N LEU A 248 29.73 14.06 9.41
CA LEU A 248 30.26 13.80 10.74
C LEU A 248 30.59 12.32 10.91
N ALA A 249 31.81 12.04 11.36
CA ALA A 249 32.32 10.73 11.74
C ALA A 249 31.65 10.26 13.04
N PHE A 250 30.38 9.91 12.95
CA PHE A 250 29.68 9.11 13.96
C PHE A 250 29.31 7.78 13.32
N ASP A 251 29.71 6.69 13.98
CA ASP A 251 29.20 5.35 13.72
C ASP A 251 27.69 5.33 14.04
N LEU A 252 26.88 5.87 13.12
CA LEU A 252 25.43 5.74 13.16
C LEU A 252 25.12 4.26 13.00
N ASN A 253 24.48 3.68 14.00
CA ASN A 253 24.01 2.29 13.94
C ASN A 253 22.90 2.20 12.88
N LEU A 254 23.30 1.97 11.62
CA LEU A 254 22.45 1.93 10.42
C LEU A 254 21.40 0.81 10.44
N ASN A 255 21.43 -0.06 11.45
CA ASN A 255 20.51 -1.18 11.60
C ASN A 255 19.27 -0.84 12.45
N SER A 256 19.21 0.36 13.05
CA SER A 256 18.11 0.75 13.92
C SER A 256 16.92 1.38 13.17
N PHE A 257 15.72 1.21 13.73
CA PHE A 257 14.47 1.77 13.22
C PHE A 257 13.91 2.80 14.20
N ASN A 258 13.52 3.97 13.69
CA ASN A 258 12.92 5.03 14.49
C ASN A 258 11.41 4.98 14.37
N ILE A 259 10.71 5.34 15.44
CA ILE A 259 9.26 5.41 15.42
C ILE A 259 8.76 6.43 14.38
N ALA A 260 7.95 5.95 13.45
CA ALA A 260 7.22 6.80 12.50
C ALA A 260 5.87 7.23 13.07
N GLY A 261 5.20 6.34 13.82
CA GLY A 261 3.95 6.68 14.51
C GLY A 261 3.18 5.47 15.03
N CYS A 262 2.07 5.76 15.71
CA CYS A 262 1.10 4.75 16.11
C CYS A 262 -0.29 5.11 15.59
N TYR A 263 -0.88 4.19 14.84
CA TYR A 263 -2.06 4.44 14.02
C TYR A 263 -3.23 3.58 14.50
N PRO A 264 -4.41 4.16 14.72
CA PRO A 264 -5.61 3.39 15.04
C PRO A 264 -6.05 2.59 13.80
N VAL A 265 -6.41 1.33 14.00
CA VAL A 265 -7.06 0.51 12.97
C VAL A 265 -8.36 -0.09 13.52
N ASP A 266 -9.24 -0.48 12.62
CA ASP A 266 -10.50 -1.14 12.96
C ASP A 266 -10.30 -2.67 12.97
N GLU A 267 -11.29 -3.43 13.44
CA GLU A 267 -11.20 -4.91 13.51
C GLU A 267 -11.14 -5.58 12.13
N ASP A 268 -11.58 -4.88 11.10
CA ASP A 268 -11.50 -5.32 9.71
C ASP A 268 -10.07 -5.58 9.26
N TYR A 269 -9.07 -4.96 9.90
CA TYR A 269 -7.66 -5.22 9.68
C TYR A 269 -7.33 -6.71 9.63
N PHE A 270 -7.81 -7.49 10.61
CA PHE A 270 -7.51 -8.93 10.66
C PHE A 270 -8.16 -9.73 9.53
N SER A 271 -9.25 -9.22 8.94
CA SER A 271 -9.88 -9.84 7.76
C SER A 271 -9.11 -9.58 6.47
N TRP A 272 -8.22 -8.58 6.47
CA TRP A 272 -7.35 -8.22 5.37
C TRP A 272 -5.90 -8.72 5.53
N THR A 273 -5.59 -9.34 6.67
CA THR A 273 -4.28 -9.89 7.00
C THR A 273 -4.14 -11.35 6.61
N ASP A 274 -3.00 -11.71 6.03
CA ASP A 274 -2.67 -13.11 5.76
C ASP A 274 -2.26 -13.82 7.06
N MET A 275 -3.07 -14.79 7.49
CA MET A 275 -2.83 -15.60 8.69
C MET A 275 -1.91 -16.81 8.43
N ALA A 276 -1.62 -17.14 7.16
CA ALA A 276 -1.02 -18.42 6.77
C ALA A 276 0.46 -18.54 7.09
N VAL A 277 1.13 -17.47 7.54
CA VAL A 277 2.58 -17.49 7.70
C VAL A 277 3.04 -16.82 8.99
N ALA A 278 3.77 -17.57 9.81
CA ALA A 278 4.37 -17.07 11.06
C ALA A 278 5.14 -15.77 10.80
N GLY A 279 4.80 -14.71 11.53
CA GLY A 279 5.42 -13.39 11.38
C GLY A 279 6.91 -13.45 11.66
N ALA A 280 7.70 -12.71 10.88
CA ALA A 280 9.09 -12.46 11.23
C ALA A 280 9.13 -11.83 12.63
N GLN A 281 10.24 -12.02 13.35
CA GLN A 281 10.45 -11.37 14.64
C GLN A 281 11.54 -10.31 14.50
N ILE A 282 11.41 -9.24 15.28
CA ILE A 282 12.44 -8.22 15.45
C ILE A 282 12.79 -8.09 16.91
N ASN A 283 14.06 -7.83 17.20
CA ASN A 283 14.51 -7.56 18.55
C ASN A 283 14.19 -6.11 18.94
N THR A 284 13.69 -5.88 20.15
CA THR A 284 13.40 -4.53 20.65
C THR A 284 14.61 -3.61 20.70
N SER A 285 15.84 -4.15 20.77
CA SER A 285 17.07 -3.35 20.73
C SER A 285 17.24 -2.57 19.43
N GLU A 286 16.61 -3.03 18.35
CA GLU A 286 16.65 -2.39 17.03
C GLU A 286 15.57 -1.30 16.88
N LEU A 287 14.67 -1.16 17.85
CA LEU A 287 13.52 -0.25 17.79
C LEU A 287 13.74 0.94 18.73
N HIS A 288 13.68 2.15 18.16
CA HIS A 288 13.85 3.39 18.90
C HIS A 288 12.55 4.19 18.97
N GLY A 289 12.12 4.47 20.19
CA GLY A 289 10.91 5.22 20.50
C GLY A 289 9.74 4.32 20.89
N VAL A 290 8.95 4.80 21.85
CA VAL A 290 7.75 4.13 22.35
C VAL A 290 6.59 5.10 22.18
N PRO A 291 5.55 4.76 21.40
CA PRO A 291 4.39 5.63 21.23
C PRO A 291 3.41 5.50 22.38
N GLY A 292 2.60 6.54 22.58
CA GLY A 292 1.36 6.44 23.34
C GLY A 292 0.25 5.73 22.56
N CYS A 293 -0.79 5.28 23.26
CA CYS A 293 -1.92 4.60 22.64
C CYS A 293 -2.82 5.58 21.86
N PRO A 294 -3.11 5.34 20.57
CA PRO A 294 -3.93 6.25 19.76
C PRO A 294 -5.40 6.23 20.14
N HIS A 295 -5.87 5.23 20.88
CA HIS A 295 -7.28 5.09 21.26
C HIS A 295 -7.64 5.69 22.62
N CYS A 296 -6.72 5.62 23.59
CA CYS A 296 -7.03 5.96 24.99
C CYS A 296 -6.02 6.89 25.66
N GLY A 297 -4.95 7.27 24.96
CA GLY A 297 -3.93 8.20 25.48
C GLY A 297 -2.97 7.62 26.52
N ASN A 298 -3.02 6.30 26.78
CA ASN A 298 -2.04 5.62 27.64
C ASN A 298 -0.61 5.94 27.21
N SER A 299 0.28 6.13 28.19
CA SER A 299 1.67 6.56 27.97
C SER A 299 2.52 5.61 27.11
N SER A 300 2.28 4.30 27.17
CA SER A 300 2.96 3.32 26.32
C SER A 300 1.97 2.42 25.60
N ALA A 301 2.18 2.24 24.29
CA ALA A 301 1.51 1.26 23.44
C ALA A 301 2.35 -0.01 23.21
N PHE A 302 3.49 -0.14 23.90
CA PHE A 302 4.52 -1.15 23.65
C PHE A 302 4.74 -2.04 24.89
N ALA A 303 3.68 -2.55 25.50
CA ALA A 303 3.81 -3.56 26.54
C ALA A 303 3.48 -4.94 25.97
N MET A 304 4.25 -5.97 26.30
CA MET A 304 4.03 -7.32 25.77
C MET A 304 3.39 -8.23 26.82
N CYS A 305 2.30 -8.89 26.45
CA CYS A 305 1.71 -9.95 27.26
C CYS A 305 2.52 -11.25 27.13
N THR A 306 2.40 -12.14 28.12
CA THR A 306 2.85 -13.55 28.04
C THR A 306 2.30 -14.34 26.86
N CYS A 307 1.27 -13.87 26.16
CA CYS A 307 0.79 -14.46 24.91
C CYS A 307 1.54 -13.95 23.66
N GLY A 308 2.59 -13.15 23.82
CA GLY A 308 3.42 -12.62 22.73
C GLY A 308 2.80 -11.45 21.95
N LYS A 309 1.70 -10.85 22.43
CA LYS A 309 1.01 -9.74 21.75
C LYS A 309 1.17 -8.43 22.51
N LEU A 310 1.26 -7.33 21.76
CA LEU A 310 1.41 -5.99 22.32
C LEU A 310 0.08 -5.41 22.80
N LEU A 311 0.14 -4.62 23.87
CA LEU A 311 -0.96 -3.86 24.43
C LEU A 311 -0.47 -2.52 24.98
N CYS A 312 -1.41 -1.62 25.26
CA CYS A 312 -1.09 -0.34 25.89
C CYS A 312 -1.26 -0.37 27.41
N ILE A 313 -0.41 0.36 28.11
CA ILE A 313 -0.37 0.48 29.57
C ILE A 313 -0.12 1.93 29.97
N ASP A 314 -0.50 2.29 31.19
CA ASP A 314 -0.34 3.64 31.72
C ASP A 314 0.47 3.65 33.02
N GLY A 315 1.73 3.21 32.94
CA GLY A 315 2.58 3.00 34.12
C GLY A 315 2.46 1.58 34.70
N PRO A 316 2.93 1.37 35.95
CA PRO A 316 2.95 0.08 36.62
C PRO A 316 1.57 -0.29 37.19
N ASP A 317 0.60 -0.48 36.31
CA ASP A 317 -0.77 -0.87 36.68
C ASP A 317 -1.05 -2.33 36.31
N ASP A 318 -1.94 -2.94 37.10
CA ASP A 318 -2.52 -4.24 36.75
C ASP A 318 -3.48 -4.07 35.56
N VAL A 319 -3.15 -4.70 34.45
CA VAL A 319 -3.90 -4.62 33.20
C VAL A 319 -4.33 -6.01 32.73
N ASN A 320 -5.61 -6.15 32.42
CA ASN A 320 -6.10 -7.35 31.75
C ASN A 320 -5.74 -7.31 30.27
N CYS A 321 -5.02 -8.33 29.80
CA CYS A 321 -4.61 -8.43 28.41
C CYS A 321 -5.85 -8.42 27.49
N PRO A 322 -5.94 -7.47 26.54
CA PRO A 322 -7.10 -7.36 25.65
C PRO A 322 -7.16 -8.49 24.60
N TRP A 323 -6.14 -9.33 24.52
CA TRP A 323 -6.07 -10.46 23.59
C TRP A 323 -6.48 -11.80 24.21
N CYS A 324 -6.01 -12.09 25.42
CA CYS A 324 -6.20 -13.40 26.06
C CYS A 324 -6.94 -13.33 27.40
N GLY A 325 -7.23 -12.12 27.91
CA GLY A 325 -7.96 -11.91 29.16
C GLY A 325 -7.16 -12.14 30.44
N LYS A 326 -5.88 -12.51 30.38
CA LYS A 326 -5.04 -12.71 31.57
C LYS A 326 -4.68 -11.37 32.22
N GLY A 327 -4.74 -11.30 33.54
CA GLY A 327 -4.22 -10.17 34.32
C GLY A 327 -2.70 -10.13 34.26
N LEU A 328 -2.13 -8.95 34.01
CA LEU A 328 -0.70 -8.69 33.92
C LEU A 328 -0.36 -7.58 34.92
N SER A 329 0.75 -7.74 35.63
CA SER A 329 1.33 -6.67 36.46
C SER A 329 2.69 -6.33 35.87
N PHE A 330 2.87 -5.08 35.43
CA PHE A 330 4.13 -4.61 34.88
C PHE A 330 4.93 -3.95 36.01
N GLN A 331 5.99 -4.61 36.46
CA GLN A 331 6.93 -4.00 37.41
C GLN A 331 7.93 -3.14 36.63
N SER A 332 8.18 -1.92 37.11
CA SER A 332 9.24 -1.05 36.62
C SER A 332 10.60 -1.56 37.09
N GLU A 333 10.98 -2.79 36.72
CA GLU A 333 12.36 -3.21 36.87
C GLU A 333 13.18 -2.56 35.75
N GLY A 334 14.16 -1.74 36.13
CA GLY A 334 15.12 -1.08 35.23
C GLY A 334 16.09 -2.06 34.55
N GLY A 335 15.57 -3.17 34.04
CA GLY A 335 16.28 -4.13 33.21
C GLY A 335 16.00 -3.85 31.75
N ASN A 336 17.04 -3.54 31.00
CA ASN A 336 17.06 -3.49 29.55
C ASN A 336 16.91 -4.95 29.02
N SER A 337 15.76 -5.58 29.27
CA SER A 337 15.49 -6.94 28.80
C SER A 337 14.97 -6.84 27.38
N ASP A 338 15.90 -6.97 26.43
CA ASP A 338 15.56 -7.08 25.02
C ASP A 338 14.71 -8.34 24.78
N PHE A 339 13.63 -8.20 24.02
CA PHE A 339 12.79 -9.32 23.63
C PHE A 339 12.44 -9.27 22.15
N ASN A 340 12.03 -10.42 21.62
CA ASN A 340 11.61 -10.53 20.24
C ASN A 340 10.10 -10.27 20.13
N VAL A 341 9.72 -9.38 19.21
CA VAL A 341 8.33 -9.05 18.91
C VAL A 341 7.99 -9.51 17.50
N SER A 342 6.83 -10.12 17.32
CA SER A 342 6.32 -10.44 15.99
C SER A 342 6.00 -9.16 15.21
N ARG A 343 6.63 -9.02 14.04
CA ARG A 343 6.36 -7.94 13.09
C ARG A 343 5.39 -8.38 11.99
N GLY A 344 4.66 -7.39 11.49
CA GLY A 344 3.93 -7.42 10.23
C GLY A 344 4.84 -7.71 9.05
N ARG A 345 4.23 -8.16 7.95
CA ARG A 345 4.93 -8.75 6.80
C ARG A 345 5.11 -7.83 5.60
N GLY A 346 4.42 -6.70 5.59
CA GLY A 346 4.61 -5.67 4.57
C GLY A 346 4.06 -4.38 5.08
#